data_AF-A0A972SX14-F1
#
_entry.id   AF-A0A972SX14-F1
#
_cell.length_a   1.000
_cell.length_b   1.000
_cell.length_c   1.000
_cell.angle_alpha   90.00
_cell.angle_beta   90.00
_cell.angle_gamma   90.00
#
_symmetry.space_group_name_H-M   'P 1'
#
loop_
_entity.id
_entity.type
_entity.pdbx_description
1 polymer ?
#
loop_
_entity_poly.entity_id
_entity_poly.type
_entity_poly.pdbx_seq_one_letter_code
_entity_poly.pdbx_strand_id
1 'polypeptide(L)'
;MQVFINAGPDKIESFAKATNISFKPLSEARPAGDAVAVVVQGASFKNDLSVSIGLGVPIVVVAGSESAGESIENALKFGVPEPCILVKRGGKVCGLDGREIAPAVGRGIGIRAVVKAAEHALKNGLYPEPLVWVEEEEPAVFQEPEPPGEERQEIKLPEPPAKEARPKVVPLAREAGVEARLEGILEMAERILAVFRSTSDAESGPVARDLAARLDGVHLELSPKPSSYAFYGKTLEEALRSGKYLHASSSAFAGNRYAGAKWLIVEIDVEIMPSLPELVDRIYKRAEKIIHAVGEKEGQAALKTWLESGWKLEAVVPNRSVFDSIKRAFGKIVFPDASALIAQFTS
;
A
#
# COMPACT_ATOMS: atom_id res chain seq x y z
N MET A 1 -36.63 11.12 -1.71
CA MET A 1 -35.22 10.72 -1.62
C MET A 1 -34.85 9.79 -2.76
N GLN A 2 -33.81 10.13 -3.51
CA GLN A 2 -33.15 9.27 -4.49
C GLN A 2 -31.83 8.75 -3.92
N VAL A 3 -31.54 7.47 -4.13
CA VAL A 3 -30.31 6.83 -3.65
C VAL A 3 -29.45 6.39 -4.81
N PHE A 4 -28.21 6.88 -4.88
CA PHE A 4 -27.21 6.40 -5.82
C PHE A 4 -26.31 5.38 -5.14
N ILE A 5 -26.20 4.17 -5.68
CA ILE A 5 -25.47 3.07 -5.01
C ILE A 5 -24.55 2.33 -5.98
N ASN A 6 -23.37 1.92 -5.51
CA ASN A 6 -22.42 1.10 -6.26
C ASN A 6 -22.81 -0.39 -6.27
N ALA A 7 -24.04 -0.67 -6.73
CA ALA A 7 -24.56 -2.02 -6.89
C ALA A 7 -24.98 -2.28 -8.34
N GLY A 8 -24.96 -3.54 -8.76
CA GLY A 8 -25.42 -3.94 -10.09
C GLY A 8 -26.94 -3.80 -10.28
N PRO A 9 -27.44 -3.74 -11.53
CA PRO A 9 -28.85 -3.50 -11.86
C PRO A 9 -29.84 -4.43 -11.13
N ASP A 10 -29.54 -5.73 -11.07
CA ASP A 10 -30.40 -6.73 -10.43
C ASP A 10 -30.62 -6.45 -8.93
N LYS A 11 -29.55 -6.02 -8.24
CA LYS A 11 -29.62 -5.66 -6.82
C LYS A 11 -30.42 -4.36 -6.63
N ILE A 12 -30.21 -3.37 -7.50
CA ILE A 12 -30.92 -2.09 -7.47
C ILE A 12 -32.44 -2.31 -7.61
N GLU A 13 -32.87 -3.14 -8.55
CA GLU A 13 -34.29 -3.47 -8.72
C GLU A 13 -34.86 -4.16 -7.47
N SER A 14 -34.11 -5.12 -6.91
CA SER A 14 -34.49 -5.80 -5.66
C SER A 14 -34.62 -4.83 -4.48
N PHE A 15 -33.68 -3.88 -4.34
CA PHE A 15 -33.69 -2.86 -3.29
C PHE A 15 -34.88 -1.92 -3.41
N ALA A 16 -35.20 -1.48 -4.63
CA ALA A 16 -36.35 -0.64 -4.91
C ALA A 16 -37.66 -1.35 -4.51
N LYS A 17 -37.84 -2.62 -4.92
CA LYS A 17 -39.01 -3.43 -4.54
C LYS A 17 -39.12 -3.62 -3.03
N ALA A 18 -38.01 -3.84 -2.34
CA ALA A 18 -38.00 -4.11 -0.90
C ALA A 18 -38.34 -2.86 -0.06
N THR A 19 -38.05 -1.65 -0.55
CA THR A 19 -38.08 -0.42 0.26
C THR A 19 -39.04 0.65 -0.26
N ASN A 20 -39.53 0.53 -1.49
CA ASN A 20 -40.29 1.55 -2.20
C ASN A 20 -39.53 2.89 -2.35
N ILE A 21 -38.20 2.85 -2.40
CA ILE A 21 -37.31 4.00 -2.62
C ILE A 21 -36.70 3.91 -4.03
N SER A 22 -36.45 5.07 -4.66
CA SER A 22 -35.76 5.13 -5.94
C SER A 22 -34.25 4.90 -5.76
N PHE A 23 -33.75 3.82 -6.35
CA PHE A 23 -32.31 3.53 -6.45
C PHE A 23 -31.83 3.70 -7.88
N LYS A 24 -30.63 4.24 -8.05
CA LYS A 24 -29.91 4.31 -9.32
C LYS A 24 -28.45 3.89 -9.16
N PRO A 25 -27.79 3.41 -10.22
CA PRO A 25 -26.36 3.14 -10.19
C PRO A 25 -25.57 4.41 -9.86
N LEU A 26 -24.53 4.28 -9.04
CA LEU A 26 -23.63 5.41 -8.74
C LEU A 26 -22.95 5.99 -9.99
N SER A 27 -22.65 5.13 -10.99
CA SER A 27 -22.10 5.55 -12.28
C SER A 27 -23.01 6.48 -13.08
N GLU A 28 -24.32 6.46 -12.81
CA GLU A 28 -25.32 7.30 -13.46
C GLU A 28 -25.73 8.50 -12.60
N ALA A 29 -24.96 8.78 -11.53
CA ALA A 29 -25.32 9.82 -10.58
C ALA A 29 -25.42 11.19 -11.22
N ARG A 30 -26.63 11.73 -11.19
CA ARG A 30 -26.99 13.10 -11.58
C ARG A 30 -27.96 13.60 -10.51
N PRO A 31 -27.45 13.95 -9.31
CA PRO A 31 -28.30 14.29 -8.18
C PRO A 31 -29.13 15.53 -8.48
N ALA A 32 -30.42 15.46 -8.15
CA ALA A 32 -31.35 16.58 -8.20
C ALA A 32 -32.31 16.46 -7.00
N GLY A 33 -32.51 17.56 -6.27
CA GLY A 33 -33.30 17.57 -5.04
C GLY A 33 -32.73 16.65 -3.96
N ASP A 34 -33.60 15.98 -3.21
CA ASP A 34 -33.27 15.08 -2.11
C ASP A 34 -32.57 13.80 -2.59
N ALA A 35 -31.24 13.83 -2.65
CA ALA A 35 -30.39 12.72 -3.06
C ALA A 35 -29.37 12.33 -1.98
N VAL A 36 -29.03 11.04 -1.93
CA VAL A 36 -27.98 10.48 -1.05
C VAL A 36 -27.14 9.50 -1.87
N ALA A 37 -25.83 9.52 -1.67
CA ALA A 37 -24.95 8.49 -2.21
C ALA A 37 -24.71 7.40 -1.16
N VAL A 38 -24.77 6.14 -1.58
CA VAL A 38 -24.48 4.97 -0.75
C VAL A 38 -23.31 4.23 -1.35
N VAL A 39 -22.26 4.02 -0.55
CA VAL A 39 -21.07 3.31 -0.98
C VAL A 39 -20.91 2.06 -0.15
N VAL A 40 -21.11 0.91 -0.79
CA VAL A 40 -20.92 -0.41 -0.19
C VAL A 40 -19.49 -0.86 -0.40
N GLN A 41 -18.86 -1.46 0.62
CA GLN A 41 -17.50 -1.97 0.46
C GLN A 41 -17.41 -3.01 -0.67
N GLY A 42 -16.29 -2.96 -1.40
CA GLY A 42 -16.02 -3.81 -2.55
C GLY A 42 -14.72 -3.40 -3.24
N ALA A 43 -14.37 -4.07 -4.34
CA ALA A 43 -13.09 -3.85 -5.04
C ALA A 43 -12.87 -2.40 -5.51
N SER A 44 -13.94 -1.65 -5.78
CA SER A 44 -13.89 -0.25 -6.23
C SER A 44 -14.18 0.78 -5.13
N PHE A 45 -14.21 0.36 -3.84
CA PHE A 45 -14.71 1.18 -2.73
C PHE A 45 -14.13 2.59 -2.67
N LYS A 46 -12.79 2.72 -2.73
CA LYS A 46 -12.13 4.04 -2.65
C LYS A 46 -12.50 4.95 -3.81
N ASN A 47 -12.62 4.40 -5.03
CA ASN A 47 -13.04 5.16 -6.20
C ASN A 47 -14.51 5.58 -6.09
N ASP A 48 -15.39 4.66 -5.70
CA ASP A 48 -16.82 4.93 -5.53
C ASP A 48 -17.08 5.96 -4.42
N LEU A 49 -16.29 5.92 -3.34
CA LEU A 49 -16.30 6.92 -2.28
C LEU A 49 -15.85 8.29 -2.79
N SER A 50 -14.74 8.35 -3.52
CA SER A 50 -14.25 9.59 -4.14
C SER A 50 -15.27 10.19 -5.11
N VAL A 51 -15.91 9.36 -5.96
CA VAL A 51 -16.97 9.81 -6.87
C VAL A 51 -18.15 10.37 -6.09
N SER A 52 -18.56 9.69 -5.02
CA SER A 52 -19.71 10.09 -4.20
C SER A 52 -19.50 11.44 -3.51
N ILE A 53 -18.27 11.77 -3.10
CA ILE A 53 -17.93 13.08 -2.52
C ILE A 53 -18.08 14.20 -3.55
N GLY A 54 -17.63 13.94 -4.79
CA GLY A 54 -17.77 14.88 -5.90
C GLY A 54 -19.22 15.20 -6.29
N LEU A 55 -20.20 14.42 -5.79
CA LEU A 55 -21.62 14.67 -6.04
C LEU A 55 -22.22 15.78 -5.17
N GLY A 56 -21.56 16.17 -4.07
CA GLY A 56 -22.06 17.21 -3.17
C GLY A 56 -23.35 16.85 -2.43
N VAL A 57 -23.59 15.56 -2.17
CA VAL A 57 -24.76 15.04 -1.45
C VAL A 57 -24.33 14.33 -0.17
N PRO A 58 -25.23 14.09 0.81
CA PRO A 58 -24.93 13.23 1.95
C PRO A 58 -24.48 11.84 1.48
N ILE A 59 -23.53 11.24 2.21
CA ILE A 59 -22.97 9.92 1.90
C ILE A 59 -23.23 8.97 3.06
N VAL A 60 -23.70 7.76 2.76
CA VAL A 60 -23.73 6.64 3.69
C VAL A 60 -22.77 5.56 3.22
N VAL A 61 -21.86 5.15 4.09
CA VAL A 61 -20.89 4.09 3.81
C VAL A 61 -21.37 2.80 4.46
N VAL A 62 -21.37 1.69 3.72
CA VAL A 62 -21.61 0.35 4.25
C VAL A 62 -20.26 -0.38 4.35
N ALA A 63 -19.59 -0.21 5.49
CA ALA A 63 -18.25 -0.74 5.74
C ALA A 63 -18.23 -2.24 6.03
N GLY A 64 -19.37 -2.84 6.41
CA GLY A 64 -19.44 -4.27 6.70
C GLY A 64 -19.35 -4.56 8.20
N SER A 65 -18.27 -5.16 8.68
CA SER A 65 -18.03 -5.44 10.11
C SER A 65 -17.06 -4.42 10.73
N GLU A 66 -16.96 -4.38 12.06
CA GLU A 66 -15.98 -3.53 12.77
C GLU A 66 -14.52 -3.82 12.37
N SER A 67 -14.23 -5.04 11.91
CA SER A 67 -12.92 -5.42 11.42
C SER A 67 -12.59 -4.88 10.02
N ALA A 68 -13.52 -4.18 9.36
CA ALA A 68 -13.29 -3.55 8.06
C ALA A 68 -12.56 -2.21 8.20
N GLY A 69 -11.38 -2.25 8.83
CA GLY A 69 -10.60 -1.06 9.20
C GLY A 69 -10.32 -0.14 8.01
N GLU A 70 -9.95 -0.69 6.85
CA GLU A 70 -9.65 0.10 5.66
C GLU A 70 -10.86 0.88 5.12
N SER A 71 -12.05 0.28 5.11
CA SER A 71 -13.28 0.96 4.64
C SER A 71 -13.69 2.09 5.58
N ILE A 72 -13.53 1.87 6.89
CA ILE A 72 -13.85 2.85 7.94
C ILE A 72 -12.85 4.01 7.89
N GLU A 73 -11.55 3.72 7.86
CA GLU A 73 -10.49 4.73 7.79
C GLU A 73 -10.61 5.61 6.54
N ASN A 74 -10.88 5.01 5.37
CA ASN A 74 -11.09 5.79 4.16
C ASN A 74 -12.31 6.70 4.30
N ALA A 75 -13.44 6.21 4.80
CA ALA A 75 -14.63 7.04 5.03
C ALA A 75 -14.34 8.24 5.94
N LEU A 76 -13.61 8.02 7.04
CA LEU A 76 -13.20 9.07 7.97
C LEU A 76 -12.21 10.07 7.34
N LYS A 77 -11.21 9.60 6.59
CA LYS A 77 -10.24 10.46 5.87
C LYS A 77 -10.92 11.39 4.87
N PHE A 78 -12.03 10.93 4.29
CA PHE A 78 -12.85 11.71 3.38
C PHE A 78 -13.93 12.56 4.08
N GLY A 79 -13.90 12.62 5.42
CA GLY A 79 -14.78 13.46 6.22
C GLY A 79 -16.22 12.95 6.32
N VAL A 80 -16.48 11.68 6.00
CA VAL A 80 -17.82 11.11 6.15
C VAL A 80 -18.18 11.08 7.63
N PRO A 81 -19.33 11.67 8.04
CA PRO A 81 -19.73 11.67 9.45
C PRO A 81 -19.88 10.25 9.99
N GLU A 82 -19.35 9.99 11.20
CA GLU A 82 -19.43 8.70 11.89
C GLU A 82 -20.83 8.03 11.90
N PRO A 83 -21.95 8.74 12.19
CA PRO A 83 -23.29 8.14 12.12
C PRO A 83 -23.68 7.63 10.73
N CYS A 84 -23.01 8.08 9.67
CA CYS A 84 -23.24 7.65 8.29
C CYS A 84 -22.35 6.47 7.86
N ILE A 85 -21.44 6.01 8.72
CA ILE A 85 -20.57 4.85 8.45
C ILE A 85 -21.17 3.62 9.15
N LEU A 86 -21.74 2.70 8.37
CA LEU A 86 -22.48 1.55 8.87
C LEU A 86 -21.59 0.33 9.07
N VAL A 87 -21.62 -0.19 10.30
CA VAL A 87 -20.92 -1.41 10.72
C VAL A 87 -21.86 -2.38 11.41
N LYS A 88 -21.59 -3.67 11.24
CA LYS A 88 -22.29 -4.75 11.94
C LYS A 88 -21.60 -5.06 13.27
N ARG A 89 -22.27 -4.78 14.38
CA ARG A 89 -21.82 -5.03 15.77
C ARG A 89 -22.79 -5.97 16.46
N GLY A 90 -22.32 -7.12 16.96
CA GLY A 90 -23.13 -7.99 17.82
C GLY A 90 -24.54 -8.35 17.29
N GLY A 91 -24.69 -8.57 15.97
CA GLY A 91 -26.00 -8.88 15.35
C GLY A 91 -26.88 -7.65 15.05
N LYS A 92 -26.35 -6.45 15.22
CA LYS A 92 -27.01 -5.17 14.94
C LYS A 92 -26.24 -4.41 13.88
N VAL A 93 -26.90 -3.45 13.24
CA VAL A 93 -26.30 -2.44 12.36
C VAL A 93 -26.24 -1.15 13.15
N CYS A 94 -25.03 -0.62 13.32
CA CYS A 94 -24.77 0.62 14.02
C CYS A 94 -24.05 1.61 13.11
N GLY A 95 -24.21 2.90 13.38
CA GLY A 95 -23.24 3.89 12.95
C GLY A 95 -21.91 3.68 13.66
N LEU A 96 -20.83 4.28 13.16
CA LEU A 96 -19.53 4.18 13.79
C LEU A 96 -19.53 4.82 15.19
N ASP A 97 -20.36 5.86 15.37
CA ASP A 97 -20.70 6.54 16.63
C ASP A 97 -21.38 5.62 17.68
N GLY A 98 -21.67 4.37 17.31
CA GLY A 98 -22.26 3.36 18.19
C GLY A 98 -23.77 3.37 18.26
N ARG A 99 -24.46 4.31 17.60
CA ARG A 99 -25.92 4.34 17.59
C ARG A 99 -26.47 3.19 16.77
N GLU A 100 -27.39 2.43 17.35
CA GLU A 100 -28.09 1.36 16.66
C GLU A 100 -29.11 1.92 15.67
N ILE A 101 -29.10 1.38 14.45
CA ILE A 101 -30.00 1.80 13.35
C ILE A 101 -31.07 0.74 13.10
N ALA A 102 -30.67 -0.54 13.11
CA ALA A 102 -31.54 -1.68 12.89
C ALA A 102 -30.86 -3.00 13.31
N PRO A 103 -31.63 -4.09 13.48
CA PRO A 103 -31.07 -5.45 13.52
C PRO A 103 -30.32 -5.79 12.22
N ALA A 104 -29.26 -6.60 12.33
CA ALA A 104 -28.60 -7.17 11.15
C ALA A 104 -29.48 -8.27 10.52
N VAL A 105 -29.28 -8.50 9.22
CA VAL A 105 -30.02 -9.53 8.47
C VAL A 105 -29.06 -10.66 8.12
N GLY A 106 -29.21 -11.80 8.79
CA GLY A 106 -28.29 -12.93 8.67
C GLY A 106 -26.85 -12.50 8.98
N ARG A 107 -25.95 -12.66 8.00
CA ARG A 107 -24.54 -12.27 8.13
C ARG A 107 -24.25 -10.81 7.72
N GLY A 108 -25.23 -10.07 7.20
CA GLY A 108 -25.00 -8.77 6.55
C GLY A 108 -25.82 -7.61 7.09
N ILE A 109 -25.63 -6.45 6.45
CA ILE A 109 -26.39 -5.22 6.67
C ILE A 109 -27.56 -5.20 5.67
N GLY A 110 -28.79 -5.15 6.18
CA GLY A 110 -29.99 -5.12 5.34
C GLY A 110 -30.22 -3.75 4.70
N ILE A 111 -30.76 -3.73 3.48
CA ILE A 111 -31.02 -2.47 2.74
C ILE A 111 -31.93 -1.50 3.50
N ARG A 112 -32.87 -1.98 4.33
CA ARG A 112 -33.71 -1.11 5.17
C ARG A 112 -32.90 -0.33 6.21
N ALA A 113 -31.79 -0.89 6.71
CA ALA A 113 -30.89 -0.17 7.61
C ALA A 113 -30.15 0.94 6.86
N VAL A 114 -29.72 0.66 5.63
CA VAL A 114 -29.08 1.65 4.74
C VAL A 114 -30.05 2.79 4.41
N VAL A 115 -31.31 2.50 4.09
CA VAL A 115 -32.32 3.53 3.84
C VAL A 115 -32.56 4.40 5.07
N LYS A 116 -32.71 3.81 6.26
CA LYS A 116 -32.85 4.58 7.51
C LYS A 116 -31.67 5.50 7.75
N ALA A 117 -30.45 5.03 7.50
CA ALA A 117 -29.24 5.84 7.61
C ALA A 117 -29.23 6.98 6.58
N ALA A 118 -29.63 6.71 5.33
CA ALA A 118 -29.72 7.71 4.27
C ALA A 118 -30.75 8.80 4.58
N GLU A 119 -31.93 8.41 5.07
CA GLU A 119 -32.96 9.35 5.54
C GLU A 119 -32.46 10.20 6.70
N HIS A 120 -31.75 9.59 7.65
CA HIS A 120 -31.14 10.29 8.77
C HIS A 120 -30.08 11.29 8.29
N ALA A 121 -29.20 10.89 7.38
CA ALA A 121 -28.16 11.74 6.82
C ALA A 121 -28.74 12.95 6.10
N LEU A 122 -29.76 12.74 5.27
CA LEU A 122 -30.45 13.80 4.56
C LEU A 122 -31.18 14.76 5.51
N LYS A 123 -31.94 14.23 6.47
CA LYS A 123 -32.72 15.03 7.42
C LYS A 123 -31.86 15.94 8.29
N ASN A 124 -30.65 15.49 8.64
CA ASN A 124 -29.75 16.22 9.53
C ASN A 124 -28.61 16.94 8.80
N GLY A 125 -28.61 16.93 7.45
CA GLY A 125 -27.57 17.58 6.66
C GLY A 125 -26.17 17.02 6.94
N LEU A 126 -26.04 15.70 7.02
CA LEU A 126 -24.76 15.03 7.30
C LEU A 126 -23.96 14.85 6.01
N TYR A 127 -23.32 15.93 5.57
CA TYR A 127 -22.44 15.94 4.41
C TYR A 127 -21.01 15.53 4.81
N PRO A 128 -20.26 14.90 3.89
CA PRO A 128 -18.82 14.77 4.07
C PRO A 128 -18.15 16.13 4.22
N GLU A 129 -17.25 16.26 5.18
CA GLU A 129 -16.48 17.48 5.43
C GLU A 129 -15.02 17.28 4.99
N PRO A 130 -14.65 17.67 3.76
CA PRO A 130 -13.28 17.49 3.28
C PRO A 130 -12.30 18.34 4.08
N LEU A 131 -11.21 17.72 4.53
CA LEU A 131 -10.16 18.41 5.28
C LEU A 131 -9.41 19.38 4.36
N VAL A 132 -9.36 20.65 4.74
CA VAL A 132 -8.57 21.69 4.05
C VAL A 132 -7.13 21.74 4.55
N TRP A 133 -6.90 21.24 5.77
CA TRP A 133 -5.60 21.17 6.42
C TRP A 133 -5.59 19.96 7.37
N VAL A 134 -4.44 19.31 7.48
CA VAL A 134 -4.22 18.17 8.38
C VAL A 134 -3.00 18.48 9.22
N GLU A 135 -3.14 18.43 10.54
CA GLU A 135 -2.03 18.65 11.46
C GLU A 135 -0.97 17.55 11.27
N GLU A 136 0.29 17.96 11.12
CA GLU A 136 1.40 17.02 11.08
C GLU A 136 1.68 16.55 12.52
N GLU A 137 1.30 15.31 12.87
CA GLU A 137 1.58 14.75 14.20
C GLU A 137 3.09 14.79 14.49
N GLU A 138 3.48 15.54 15.52
CA GLU A 138 4.86 15.56 16.00
C GLU A 138 5.24 14.18 16.54
N PRO A 139 6.41 13.63 16.17
CA PRO A 139 6.79 12.31 16.60
C PRO A 139 7.01 12.28 18.11
N ALA A 140 6.22 11.46 18.82
CA ALA A 140 6.51 11.08 20.19
C ALA A 140 7.94 10.51 20.24
N VAL A 141 8.83 11.22 20.94
CA VAL A 141 10.20 10.80 21.17
C VAL A 141 10.17 9.52 21.99
N PHE A 142 10.39 8.38 21.33
CA PHE A 142 10.53 7.10 21.99
C PHE A 142 11.86 7.10 22.75
N GLN A 143 11.80 7.19 24.08
CA GLN A 143 12.95 6.86 24.93
C GLN A 143 13.04 5.34 25.01
N GLU A 144 14.13 4.76 24.50
CA GLU A 144 14.43 3.35 24.69
C GLU A 144 14.53 3.04 26.19
N PRO A 145 13.93 1.94 26.68
CA PRO A 145 14.17 1.47 28.04
C PRO A 145 15.61 0.95 28.15
N GLU A 146 16.39 1.53 29.07
CA GLU A 146 17.75 1.07 29.36
C GLU A 146 17.75 -0.41 29.82
N PRO A 147 18.70 -1.24 29.33
CA PRO A 147 18.86 -2.60 29.82
C PRO A 147 19.43 -2.62 31.24
N PRO A 148 19.13 -3.66 32.04
CA PRO A 148 19.48 -3.68 33.45
C PRO A 148 20.96 -4.01 33.67
N GLY A 149 21.69 -3.03 34.22
CA GLY A 149 22.74 -3.17 35.23
C GLY A 149 24.01 -3.96 34.90
N GLU A 150 25.11 -3.25 34.64
CA GLU A 150 26.44 -3.62 35.14
C GLU A 150 27.16 -2.37 35.68
N GLU A 151 27.88 -2.55 36.78
CA GLU A 151 28.42 -1.51 37.66
C GLU A 151 29.44 -0.59 36.98
N ARG A 152 29.32 0.69 37.30
CA ARG A 152 30.23 1.78 36.88
C ARG A 152 31.66 1.53 37.34
N GLN A 153 32.59 1.50 36.39
CA GLN A 153 33.94 2.01 36.61
C GLN A 153 34.13 3.25 35.74
N GLU A 154 34.27 4.41 36.38
CA GLU A 154 34.68 5.66 35.73
C GLU A 154 36.10 5.52 35.18
N ILE A 155 36.21 5.24 33.89
CA ILE A 155 37.44 5.45 33.14
C ILE A 155 37.34 6.83 32.48
N LYS A 156 38.05 7.82 33.04
CA LYS A 156 38.32 9.08 32.35
C LYS A 156 39.25 8.79 31.17
N LEU A 157 38.72 8.84 29.96
CA LEU A 157 39.46 8.84 28.70
C LEU A 157 39.10 10.11 27.89
N PRO A 158 40.00 10.56 27.00
CA PRO A 158 40.19 11.95 26.60
C PRO A 158 39.12 12.41 25.62
N GLU A 159 39.02 13.72 25.45
CA GLU A 159 38.13 14.36 24.46
C GLU A 159 38.22 13.66 23.09
N PRO A 160 37.07 13.27 22.49
CA PRO A 160 37.08 12.65 21.18
C PRO A 160 37.44 13.69 20.10
N PRO A 161 38.22 13.30 19.09
CA PRO A 161 38.45 14.13 17.92
C PRO A 161 37.16 14.29 17.12
N ALA A 162 37.10 15.42 16.40
CA ALA A 162 36.11 15.86 15.42
C ALA A 162 34.96 14.90 15.06
N LYS A 163 33.73 15.37 15.35
CA LYS A 163 32.45 15.02 14.74
C LYS A 163 32.59 14.25 13.40
N GLU A 164 32.44 12.93 13.43
CA GLU A 164 31.91 12.22 12.28
C GLU A 164 30.47 12.71 12.08
N ALA A 165 30.25 13.32 10.91
CA ALA A 165 28.96 13.86 10.53
C ALA A 165 27.96 12.70 10.45
N ARG A 166 26.95 12.73 11.33
CA ARG A 166 25.72 11.93 11.15
C ARG A 166 25.23 12.14 9.70
N PRO A 167 24.79 11.09 9.00
CA PRO A 167 24.31 11.23 7.63
C PRO A 167 23.20 12.29 7.60
N LYS A 168 23.39 13.30 6.74
CA LYS A 168 22.42 14.38 6.56
C LYS A 168 21.13 13.76 6.02
N VAL A 169 20.08 13.75 6.82
CA VAL A 169 18.73 13.42 6.38
C VAL A 169 18.30 14.53 5.43
N VAL A 170 18.30 14.26 4.12
CA VAL A 170 17.85 15.24 3.12
C VAL A 170 16.33 15.06 2.94
N PRO A 171 15.52 16.11 3.18
CA PRO A 171 14.11 16.09 2.84
C PRO A 171 13.95 15.92 1.32
N LEU A 172 13.21 14.90 0.89
CA LEU A 172 12.82 14.75 -0.52
C LEU A 172 11.95 15.95 -0.92
N ALA A 173 12.40 16.74 -1.90
CA ALA A 173 11.72 17.95 -2.34
C ALA A 173 10.27 17.68 -2.74
N ARG A 174 9.31 18.34 -2.06
CA ARG A 174 7.85 18.13 -2.21
C ARG A 174 7.30 18.59 -3.56
N GLU A 175 8.04 19.30 -4.41
CA GLU A 175 7.54 19.88 -5.68
C GLU A 175 7.95 19.14 -6.96
N ALA A 176 8.81 18.12 -6.87
CA ALA A 176 9.25 17.37 -8.03
C ALA A 176 8.27 16.23 -8.37
N GLY A 177 8.03 15.98 -9.67
CA GLY A 177 7.24 14.84 -10.16
C GLY A 177 7.82 13.49 -9.71
N VAL A 178 7.04 12.41 -9.80
CA VAL A 178 7.40 11.07 -9.32
C VAL A 178 8.78 10.62 -9.83
N GLU A 179 9.06 10.83 -11.11
CA GLU A 179 10.34 10.48 -11.73
C GLU A 179 11.51 11.25 -11.11
N ALA A 180 11.39 12.56 -10.94
CA ALA A 180 12.46 13.39 -10.37
C ALA A 180 12.73 13.05 -8.88
N ARG A 181 11.71 12.64 -8.12
CA ARG A 181 11.91 12.13 -6.75
C ARG A 181 12.63 10.78 -6.74
N LEU A 182 12.25 9.88 -7.64
CA LEU A 182 12.89 8.58 -7.78
C LEU A 182 14.34 8.74 -8.24
N GLU A 183 14.61 9.65 -9.16
CA GLU A 183 15.97 10.01 -9.58
C GLU A 183 16.82 10.49 -8.40
N GLY A 184 16.30 11.41 -7.58
CA GLY A 184 17.02 11.86 -6.38
C GLY A 184 17.37 10.71 -5.44
N ILE A 185 16.49 9.72 -5.28
CA ILE A 185 16.76 8.53 -4.44
C ILE A 185 17.82 7.63 -5.07
N LEU A 186 17.71 7.37 -6.37
CA LEU A 186 18.71 6.60 -7.10
C LEU A 186 20.06 7.29 -7.00
N GLU A 187 20.14 8.61 -7.15
CA GLU A 187 21.35 9.42 -6.99
C GLU A 187 21.99 9.30 -5.61
N MET A 188 21.18 9.38 -4.55
CA MET A 188 21.64 9.25 -3.17
C MET A 188 22.08 7.83 -2.79
N ALA A 189 21.65 6.79 -3.51
CA ALA A 189 22.02 5.42 -3.20
C ALA A 189 23.46 5.10 -3.63
N GLU A 190 24.28 4.65 -2.67
CA GLU A 190 25.67 4.23 -2.96
C GLU A 190 25.69 2.98 -3.85
N ARG A 191 24.87 1.98 -3.50
CA ARG A 191 24.79 0.70 -4.19
C ARG A 191 23.34 0.31 -4.43
N ILE A 192 23.07 -0.29 -5.59
CA ILE A 192 21.71 -0.67 -6.00
C ILE A 192 21.66 -2.16 -6.35
N LEU A 193 20.66 -2.87 -5.83
CA LEU A 193 20.25 -4.19 -6.30
C LEU A 193 18.86 -4.09 -6.92
N ALA A 194 18.68 -4.67 -8.11
CA ALA A 194 17.37 -4.73 -8.76
C ALA A 194 16.78 -6.14 -8.63
N VAL A 195 15.55 -6.24 -8.13
CA VAL A 195 14.79 -7.48 -7.99
C VAL A 195 13.57 -7.42 -8.90
N PHE A 196 13.61 -8.11 -10.04
CA PHE A 196 12.50 -8.18 -10.99
C PHE A 196 11.54 -9.30 -10.61
N ARG A 197 10.27 -8.95 -10.41
CA ARG A 197 9.15 -9.90 -10.29
C ARG A 197 8.82 -10.44 -11.67
N SER A 198 9.49 -11.51 -12.09
CA SER A 198 9.46 -11.97 -13.48
C SER A 198 8.15 -12.66 -13.86
N THR A 199 7.37 -13.11 -12.87
CA THR A 199 6.03 -13.67 -13.04
C THR A 199 5.10 -13.12 -11.95
N SER A 200 3.80 -13.03 -12.24
CA SER A 200 2.82 -12.43 -11.31
C SER A 200 2.64 -13.23 -10.01
N ASP A 201 3.07 -14.49 -9.96
CA ASP A 201 3.05 -15.35 -8.78
C ASP A 201 4.42 -15.48 -8.09
N ALA A 202 5.45 -14.77 -8.56
CA ALA A 202 6.76 -14.74 -7.93
C ALA A 202 6.73 -14.07 -6.56
N GLU A 203 7.41 -14.66 -5.58
CA GLU A 203 7.59 -14.13 -4.23
C GLU A 203 8.75 -13.10 -4.19
N SER A 204 8.68 -12.04 -4.99
CA SER A 204 9.72 -10.99 -5.04
C SER A 204 9.83 -10.17 -3.76
N GLY A 205 8.71 -9.90 -3.08
CA GLY A 205 8.67 -9.11 -1.85
C GLY A 205 9.49 -9.68 -0.69
N PRO A 206 9.33 -10.97 -0.33
CA PRO A 206 10.21 -11.63 0.65
C PRO A 206 11.70 -11.56 0.28
N VAL A 207 12.04 -11.75 -1.01
CA VAL A 207 13.42 -11.68 -1.49
C VAL A 207 14.00 -10.28 -1.28
N ALA A 208 13.28 -9.25 -1.72
CA ALA A 208 13.71 -7.87 -1.58
C ALA A 208 13.81 -7.44 -0.11
N ARG A 209 12.87 -7.88 0.74
CA ARG A 209 12.93 -7.63 2.19
C ARG A 209 14.15 -8.27 2.85
N ASP A 210 14.45 -9.53 2.54
CA ASP A 210 15.58 -10.22 3.14
C ASP A 210 16.91 -9.60 2.73
N LEU A 211 17.03 -9.18 1.47
CA LEU A 211 18.17 -8.42 0.98
C LEU A 211 18.32 -7.10 1.72
N ALA A 212 17.25 -6.31 1.84
CA ALA A 212 17.28 -5.02 2.52
C ALA A 212 17.65 -5.18 4.00
N ALA A 213 17.08 -6.17 4.69
CA ALA A 213 17.34 -6.40 6.11
C ALA A 213 18.79 -6.80 6.41
N ARG A 214 19.41 -7.65 5.58
CA ARG A 214 20.78 -8.16 5.86
C ARG A 214 21.89 -7.27 5.30
N LEU A 215 21.60 -6.47 4.28
CA LEU A 215 22.55 -5.53 3.71
C LEU A 215 22.46 -4.14 4.36
N ASP A 216 21.63 -3.98 5.39
CA ASP A 216 21.32 -2.67 6.00
C ASP A 216 20.88 -1.64 4.95
N GLY A 217 19.92 -2.06 4.13
CA GLY A 217 19.40 -1.32 2.99
C GLY A 217 17.95 -0.89 3.15
N VAL A 218 17.50 -0.08 2.20
CA VAL A 218 16.11 0.34 2.06
C VAL A 218 15.48 -0.38 0.88
N HIS A 219 14.26 -0.88 1.07
CA HIS A 219 13.47 -1.52 0.03
C HIS A 219 12.58 -0.50 -0.67
N LEU A 220 12.77 -0.29 -1.97
CA LEU A 220 11.87 0.45 -2.85
C LEU A 220 11.05 -0.52 -3.71
N GLU A 221 9.74 -0.58 -3.51
CA GLU A 221 8.81 -1.34 -4.36
C GLU A 221 8.27 -0.43 -5.48
N LEU A 222 8.58 -0.77 -6.73
CA LEU A 222 8.03 -0.18 -7.94
C LEU A 222 6.88 -1.06 -8.44
N SER A 223 5.66 -0.73 -8.05
CA SER A 223 4.46 -1.49 -8.41
C SER A 223 3.22 -0.59 -8.50
N PRO A 224 2.27 -0.87 -9.42
CA PRO A 224 0.97 -0.22 -9.39
C PRO A 224 0.16 -0.56 -8.13
N LYS A 225 0.42 -1.71 -7.49
CA LYS A 225 -0.28 -2.18 -6.28
C LYS A 225 0.74 -2.70 -5.26
N PRO A 226 1.12 -1.88 -4.26
CA PRO A 226 2.12 -2.29 -3.28
C PRO A 226 1.61 -3.46 -2.45
N SER A 227 2.48 -4.43 -2.24
CA SER A 227 2.19 -5.62 -1.42
C SER A 227 3.29 -5.92 -0.40
N SER A 228 4.52 -5.49 -0.69
CA SER A 228 5.68 -5.75 0.17
C SER A 228 5.68 -4.90 1.43
N TYR A 229 4.82 -3.87 1.53
CA TYR A 229 4.63 -3.09 2.77
C TYR A 229 4.26 -3.98 3.97
N ALA A 230 3.57 -5.10 3.73
CA ALA A 230 3.14 -6.04 4.76
C ALA A 230 4.31 -6.70 5.53
N PHE A 231 5.53 -6.64 4.99
CA PHE A 231 6.74 -7.11 5.70
C PHE A 231 7.34 -6.07 6.65
N TYR A 232 6.91 -4.81 6.57
CA TYR A 232 7.46 -3.68 7.33
C TYR A 232 6.45 -3.03 8.28
N GLY A 233 5.16 -3.28 8.06
CA GLY A 233 4.08 -2.78 8.89
C GLY A 233 2.77 -3.50 8.60
N LYS A 234 1.76 -3.27 9.43
CA LYS A 234 0.40 -3.77 9.19
C LYS A 234 -0.32 -2.95 8.12
N THR A 235 0.11 -1.70 7.93
CA THR A 235 -0.40 -0.78 6.92
C THR A 235 0.74 -0.22 6.07
N LEU A 236 0.39 0.33 4.90
CA LEU A 236 1.35 1.01 4.04
C LEU A 236 1.96 2.23 4.75
N GLU A 237 1.17 3.02 5.49
CA GLU A 237 1.71 4.16 6.25
C GLU A 237 2.72 3.73 7.32
N GLU A 238 2.48 2.63 8.04
CA GLU A 238 3.43 2.08 9.01
C GLU A 238 4.75 1.66 8.35
N ALA A 239 4.65 0.95 7.21
CA ALA A 239 5.82 0.53 6.45
C ALA A 239 6.66 1.73 5.98
N LEU A 240 6.01 2.77 5.45
CA LEU A 240 6.68 4.00 4.99
C LEU A 240 7.32 4.80 6.13
N ARG A 241 6.72 4.79 7.32
CA ARG A 241 7.28 5.44 8.51
C ARG A 241 8.53 4.74 9.04
N SER A 242 8.69 3.44 8.79
CA SER A 242 9.88 2.68 9.22
C SER A 242 11.18 3.24 8.62
N GLY A 243 11.11 3.96 7.50
CA GLY A 243 12.28 4.40 6.74
C GLY A 243 13.03 3.28 6.02
N LYS A 244 12.59 2.02 6.19
CA LYS A 244 13.17 0.83 5.56
C LYS A 244 12.43 0.40 4.29
N TYR A 245 11.28 1.01 4.02
CA TYR A 245 10.44 0.71 2.88
C TYR A 245 9.93 1.99 2.21
N LEU A 246 9.93 1.98 0.89
CA LEU A 246 9.44 3.02 -0.01
C LEU A 246 8.58 2.35 -1.08
N HIS A 247 7.61 3.08 -1.60
CA HIS A 247 6.77 2.63 -2.70
C HIS A 247 6.68 3.69 -3.77
N ALA A 248 6.71 3.27 -5.04
CA ALA A 248 6.30 4.13 -6.13
C ALA A 248 5.51 3.39 -7.20
N SER A 249 4.61 4.14 -7.83
CA SER A 249 3.86 3.78 -9.04
C SER A 249 4.14 4.81 -10.13
N SER A 250 3.49 4.70 -11.29
CA SER A 250 3.61 5.72 -12.35
C SER A 250 3.02 7.08 -11.98
N SER A 251 2.13 7.13 -10.98
CA SER A 251 1.38 8.35 -10.61
C SER A 251 1.64 8.82 -9.19
N ALA A 252 2.26 7.99 -8.35
CA ALA A 252 2.50 8.31 -6.95
C ALA A 252 3.88 7.84 -6.50
N PHE A 253 4.52 8.67 -5.67
CA PHE A 253 5.67 8.28 -4.87
C PHE A 253 5.26 8.38 -3.41
N ALA A 254 5.36 7.27 -2.68
CA ALA A 254 5.07 7.19 -1.27
C ALA A 254 6.37 6.83 -0.54
N GLY A 255 6.93 7.82 0.16
CA GLY A 255 8.21 7.71 0.84
C GLY A 255 8.49 8.98 1.62
N ASN A 256 8.60 8.84 2.93
CA ASN A 256 8.61 10.02 3.81
C ASN A 256 10.05 10.50 4.07
N ARG A 257 11.02 9.58 4.03
CA ARG A 257 12.45 9.80 4.25
C ARG A 257 13.24 8.70 3.56
N TYR A 258 14.25 9.06 2.77
CA TYR A 258 15.33 8.14 2.39
C TYR A 258 16.56 8.52 3.20
N ALA A 259 17.01 7.63 4.08
CA ALA A 259 18.14 7.90 4.97
C ALA A 259 19.45 7.36 4.39
N GLY A 260 19.77 7.70 3.12
CA GLY A 260 21.09 7.47 2.53
C GLY A 260 21.69 6.07 2.77
N ALA A 261 20.85 5.03 2.81
CA ALA A 261 21.30 3.70 3.17
C ALA A 261 22.29 3.20 2.13
N LYS A 262 23.32 2.48 2.58
CA LYS A 262 24.37 1.95 1.71
C LYS A 262 23.80 1.16 0.52
N TRP A 263 22.72 0.43 0.76
CA TRP A 263 22.03 -0.34 -0.25
C TRP A 263 20.60 0.15 -0.48
N LEU A 264 20.26 0.35 -1.74
CA LEU A 264 18.88 0.47 -2.19
C LEU A 264 18.50 -0.83 -2.92
N ILE A 265 17.49 -1.51 -2.41
CA ILE A 265 16.94 -2.72 -3.02
C ILE A 265 15.67 -2.32 -3.76
N VAL A 266 15.71 -2.37 -5.09
CA VAL A 266 14.59 -1.94 -5.94
C VAL A 266 13.84 -3.17 -6.43
N GLU A 267 12.69 -3.46 -5.85
CA GLU A 267 11.74 -4.45 -6.35
C GLU A 267 10.94 -3.85 -7.51
N ILE A 268 10.91 -4.53 -8.66
CA ILE A 268 10.27 -4.06 -9.88
C ILE A 268 9.20 -5.06 -10.30
N ASP A 269 7.94 -4.62 -10.25
CA ASP A 269 6.86 -5.35 -10.88
C ASP A 269 6.90 -5.14 -12.41
N VAL A 270 6.88 -6.22 -13.19
CA VAL A 270 6.92 -6.12 -14.66
C VAL A 270 5.77 -5.30 -15.24
N GLU A 271 4.64 -5.22 -14.53
CA GLU A 271 3.49 -4.38 -14.93
C GLU A 271 3.82 -2.89 -14.95
N ILE A 272 4.82 -2.44 -14.18
CA ILE A 272 5.20 -1.01 -14.13
C ILE A 272 6.13 -0.59 -15.27
N MET A 273 6.84 -1.55 -15.90
CA MET A 273 7.88 -1.26 -16.89
C MET A 273 7.38 -0.43 -18.07
N PRO A 274 6.19 -0.67 -18.66
CA PRO A 274 5.69 0.17 -19.76
C PRO A 274 5.37 1.61 -19.32
N SER A 275 5.11 1.83 -18.03
CA SER A 275 4.72 3.14 -17.50
C SER A 275 5.92 3.98 -17.06
N LEU A 276 7.05 3.35 -16.73
CA LEU A 276 8.28 4.02 -16.29
C LEU A 276 9.52 3.45 -17.00
N PRO A 277 9.55 3.38 -18.35
CA PRO A 277 10.59 2.65 -19.08
C PRO A 277 11.99 3.24 -18.89
N GLU A 278 12.11 4.56 -18.87
CA GLU A 278 13.41 5.22 -18.70
C GLU A 278 13.99 5.06 -17.29
N LEU A 279 13.12 5.10 -16.27
CA LEU A 279 13.53 4.87 -14.90
C LEU A 279 14.04 3.44 -14.71
N VAL A 280 13.33 2.45 -15.26
CA VAL A 280 13.74 1.05 -15.19
C VAL A 280 15.07 0.84 -15.91
N ASP A 281 15.28 1.46 -17.08
CA ASP A 281 16.57 1.40 -17.79
C ASP A 281 17.71 2.02 -16.96
N ARG A 282 17.47 3.15 -16.28
CA ARG A 282 18.44 3.77 -15.37
C ARG A 282 18.78 2.86 -14.18
N ILE A 283 17.77 2.27 -13.54
CA ILE A 283 17.97 1.30 -12.45
C ILE A 283 18.78 0.12 -12.95
N TYR A 284 18.41 -0.44 -14.10
CA TYR A 284 19.08 -1.58 -14.71
C TYR A 284 20.56 -1.30 -15.01
N LYS A 285 20.90 -0.10 -15.51
CA LYS A 285 22.28 0.29 -15.80
C LYS A 285 23.13 0.53 -14.55
N ARG A 286 22.52 1.01 -13.46
CA ARG A 286 23.22 1.33 -12.20
C ARG A 286 23.24 0.18 -11.20
N ALA A 287 22.32 -0.78 -11.32
CA ALA A 287 22.27 -1.94 -10.45
C ALA A 287 23.58 -2.74 -10.54
N GLU A 288 24.19 -3.00 -9.40
CA GLU A 288 25.37 -3.85 -9.32
C GLU A 288 25.05 -5.30 -9.63
N LYS A 289 23.82 -5.70 -9.33
CA LYS A 289 23.32 -7.04 -9.62
C LYS A 289 21.82 -7.05 -9.86
N ILE A 290 21.43 -7.89 -10.80
CA ILE A 290 20.07 -8.07 -11.28
C ILE A 290 19.57 -9.45 -10.89
N ILE A 291 18.47 -9.45 -10.15
CA ILE A 291 17.91 -10.62 -9.50
C ILE A 291 16.51 -10.83 -10.05
N HIS A 292 16.25 -12.03 -10.59
CA HIS A 292 14.94 -12.40 -11.07
C HIS A 292 14.24 -13.29 -10.05
N ALA A 293 13.18 -12.78 -9.43
CA ALA A 293 12.24 -13.59 -8.67
C ALA A 293 11.24 -14.25 -9.63
N VAL A 294 11.02 -15.55 -9.48
CA VAL A 294 10.26 -16.35 -10.47
C VAL A 294 9.30 -17.31 -9.78
N GLY A 295 8.03 -17.23 -10.15
CA GLY A 295 6.97 -18.10 -9.65
C GLY A 295 6.81 -19.38 -10.46
N GLU A 296 5.71 -20.08 -10.18
CA GLU A 296 5.39 -21.39 -10.76
C GLU A 296 4.91 -21.29 -12.19
N LYS A 297 4.09 -20.27 -12.46
CA LYS A 297 3.46 -20.06 -13.76
C LYS A 297 4.47 -19.53 -14.76
N GLU A 298 4.78 -20.36 -15.75
CA GLU A 298 5.61 -19.97 -16.91
C GLU A 298 7.02 -19.50 -16.57
N GLY A 299 7.52 -19.79 -15.36
CA GLY A 299 8.79 -19.24 -14.87
C GLY A 299 10.00 -19.49 -15.78
N GLN A 300 10.15 -20.71 -16.32
CA GLN A 300 11.22 -21.00 -17.30
C GLN A 300 11.04 -20.23 -18.61
N ALA A 301 9.81 -20.07 -19.09
CA ALA A 301 9.52 -19.36 -20.33
C ALA A 301 9.82 -17.87 -20.16
N ALA A 302 9.36 -17.26 -19.06
CA ALA A 302 9.67 -15.88 -18.71
C ALA A 302 11.18 -15.64 -18.72
N LEU A 303 11.96 -16.44 -17.99
CA LEU A 303 13.43 -16.31 -17.95
C LEU A 303 14.10 -16.44 -19.32
N LYS A 304 13.60 -17.33 -20.19
CA LYS A 304 14.09 -17.45 -21.58
C LYS A 304 13.78 -16.20 -22.38
N THR A 305 12.56 -15.66 -22.29
CA THR A 305 12.17 -14.42 -22.95
C THR A 305 13.04 -13.24 -22.51
N TRP A 306 13.37 -13.14 -21.22
CA TRP A 306 14.30 -12.13 -20.70
C TRP A 306 15.68 -12.26 -21.35
N LEU A 307 16.23 -13.49 -21.40
CA LEU A 307 17.53 -13.77 -22.00
C LEU A 307 17.55 -13.47 -23.52
N GLU A 308 16.52 -13.91 -24.24
CA GLU A 308 16.35 -13.67 -25.69
C GLU A 308 16.19 -12.19 -26.01
N SER A 309 15.61 -11.42 -25.09
CA SER A 309 15.47 -9.97 -25.20
C SER A 309 16.77 -9.21 -24.84
N GLY A 310 17.87 -9.91 -24.58
CA GLY A 310 19.18 -9.34 -24.31
C GLY A 310 19.38 -8.81 -22.88
N TRP A 311 18.45 -9.10 -21.97
CA TRP A 311 18.58 -8.70 -20.57
C TRP A 311 19.53 -9.64 -19.82
N LYS A 312 20.25 -9.08 -18.85
CA LYS A 312 21.18 -9.79 -17.99
C LYS A 312 20.40 -10.64 -17.00
N LEU A 313 20.82 -11.90 -16.88
CA LEU A 313 20.28 -12.84 -15.90
C LEU A 313 21.41 -13.26 -14.95
N GLU A 314 21.67 -12.45 -13.92
CA GLU A 314 22.84 -12.61 -13.02
C GLU A 314 22.54 -13.44 -11.77
N ALA A 315 21.30 -13.40 -11.29
CA ALA A 315 20.79 -14.25 -10.23
C ALA A 315 19.30 -14.55 -10.43
N VAL A 316 18.88 -15.75 -10.03
CA VAL A 316 17.48 -16.18 -10.06
C VAL A 316 17.12 -16.74 -8.70
N VAL A 317 16.01 -16.27 -8.13
CA VAL A 317 15.43 -16.78 -6.88
C VAL A 317 14.01 -17.27 -7.18
N PRO A 318 13.83 -18.58 -7.46
CA PRO A 318 12.53 -19.13 -7.77
C PRO A 318 11.73 -19.41 -6.49
N ASN A 319 10.39 -19.46 -6.61
CA ASN A 319 9.54 -20.03 -5.57
C ASN A 319 9.97 -21.48 -5.30
N ARG A 320 9.84 -21.91 -4.05
CA ARG A 320 10.37 -23.20 -3.57
C ARG A 320 9.89 -24.40 -4.40
N SER A 321 8.64 -24.38 -4.85
CA SER A 321 8.00 -25.43 -5.65
C SER A 321 8.63 -25.65 -7.02
N VAL A 322 9.28 -24.63 -7.60
CA VAL A 322 9.91 -24.70 -8.93
C VAL A 322 11.43 -24.61 -8.91
N PHE A 323 12.04 -24.57 -7.73
CA PHE A 323 13.50 -24.46 -7.56
C PHE A 323 14.27 -25.50 -8.37
N ASP A 324 13.99 -26.80 -8.22
CA ASP A 324 14.76 -27.85 -8.91
C ASP A 324 14.61 -27.82 -10.43
N SER A 325 13.45 -27.37 -10.90
CA SER A 325 13.16 -27.21 -12.32
C SER A 325 13.99 -26.06 -12.91
N ILE A 326 13.97 -24.91 -12.25
CA ILE A 326 14.72 -23.71 -12.65
C ILE A 326 16.23 -23.94 -12.48
N LYS A 327 16.67 -24.60 -11.41
CA LYS A 327 18.07 -24.94 -11.14
C LYS A 327 18.67 -25.84 -12.22
N ARG A 328 17.91 -26.82 -12.72
CA ARG A 328 18.33 -27.68 -13.83
C ARG A 328 18.49 -26.90 -15.14
N ALA A 329 17.60 -25.94 -15.41
CA ALA A 329 17.61 -25.18 -16.65
C ALA A 329 18.68 -24.07 -16.67
N PHE A 330 18.89 -23.36 -15.56
CA PHE A 330 19.72 -22.16 -15.50
C PHE A 330 20.99 -22.31 -14.65
N GLY A 331 21.15 -23.42 -13.93
CA GLY A 331 22.42 -23.82 -13.32
C GLY A 331 22.88 -22.89 -12.19
N LYS A 332 24.13 -22.40 -12.28
CA LYS A 332 24.84 -21.78 -11.14
C LYS A 332 24.26 -20.44 -10.68
N ILE A 333 23.50 -19.76 -11.53
CA ILE A 333 22.88 -18.46 -11.20
C ILE A 333 21.59 -18.58 -10.38
N VAL A 334 21.10 -19.81 -10.14
CA VAL A 334 19.88 -20.06 -9.37
C VAL A 334 20.20 -20.30 -7.89
N PHE A 335 19.59 -19.51 -7.03
CA PHE A 335 19.75 -19.54 -5.57
C PHE A 335 18.44 -19.96 -4.90
N PRO A 336 18.50 -20.75 -3.81
CA PRO A 336 17.29 -21.23 -3.13
C PRO A 336 16.51 -20.12 -2.43
N ASP A 337 17.19 -19.04 -2.02
CA ASP A 337 16.61 -17.89 -1.33
C ASP A 337 17.58 -16.69 -1.39
N ALA A 338 17.15 -15.55 -0.83
CA ALA A 338 17.97 -14.36 -0.69
C ALA A 338 19.21 -14.57 0.19
N SER A 339 19.15 -15.44 1.21
CA SER A 339 20.27 -15.68 2.13
C SER A 339 21.48 -16.29 1.41
N ALA A 340 21.24 -17.24 0.50
CA ALA A 340 22.29 -17.83 -0.33
C ALA A 340 22.92 -16.82 -1.30
N LEU A 341 22.18 -15.79 -1.70
CA LEU A 341 22.66 -14.73 -2.58
C LEU A 341 23.52 -13.69 -1.82
N ILE A 342 23.15 -13.38 -0.57
CA ILE A 342 23.78 -12.33 0.26
C ILE A 342 25.27 -12.58 0.55
N ALA A 343 25.70 -13.85 0.54
CA ALA A 343 27.11 -14.22 0.67
C ALA A 343 28.01 -13.61 -0.42
N GLN A 344 27.46 -13.13 -1.54
CA GLN A 344 28.21 -12.50 -2.62
C GLN A 344 28.45 -11.00 -2.43
N PHE A 345 27.80 -10.39 -1.45
CA PHE A 345 27.84 -8.93 -1.23
C PHE A 345 28.52 -8.54 0.09
N THR A 346 28.86 -9.52 0.92
CA THR A 346 29.42 -9.36 2.27
C THR A 346 30.89 -9.76 2.36
N SER A 347 31.53 -10.05 1.22
CA SER A 347 32.95 -10.43 1.09
C SER A 347 33.88 -9.23 0.98
#